data_AF-A0A672K3A7-F1
#
_entry.id   AF-A0A672K3A7-F1
#
_cell.length_a   1.000
_cell.length_b   1.000
_cell.length_c   1.000
_cell.angle_alpha   90.00
_cell.angle_beta   90.00
_cell.angle_gamma   90.00
#
_symmetry.space_group_name_H-M   'P 1'
#
loop_
_entity.id
_entity.type
_entity.pdbx_description
1 polymer ?
#
loop_
_entity_poly.entity_id
_entity_poly.type
_entity_poly.pdbx_seq_one_letter_code
_entity_poly.pdbx_strand_id
1 'polypeptide(L)'
;MGNKIPLRNNSGCLKEINKTTIFKQEQPQTWCCCCEKQVSYRIPALVYLNVDQTFLAFAEKRKTLSDTNAEVLMLRRGTWKDAKNQEVEWDSGHQVLSSACLPNHRSMNPCPVYERESKTLFLFFVCVPTRVSEYEQIRTNKSQGRLCYVTSTDAGKTWSHTIDLTADVIGEQMKEWAPFAVGPGHGFQMKSGRLIIPAYAYRYTGKPDCISCCCLSFCCFTPYALAFYSDDQGIKESVGNQINVESCECQMAEIIDE
;
A
#
# COMPACT_ATOMS: atom_id res chain seq x y z
N MET A 1 18.17 -14.12 -13.29
CA MET A 1 18.16 -14.53 -11.86
C MET A 1 17.62 -15.94 -11.77
N GLY A 2 18.41 -16.85 -11.21
CA GLY A 2 18.24 -18.29 -11.37
C GLY A 2 16.91 -18.81 -10.82
N ASN A 3 16.18 -19.55 -11.67
CA ASN A 3 15.12 -20.45 -11.25
C ASN A 3 15.73 -21.49 -10.31
N LYS A 4 15.62 -21.29 -8.99
CA LYS A 4 15.90 -22.36 -8.02
C LYS A 4 14.80 -23.40 -8.17
N ILE A 5 15.18 -24.52 -8.78
CA ILE A 5 14.43 -25.77 -8.81
C ILE A 5 14.13 -26.17 -7.35
N PRO A 6 12.90 -26.55 -6.98
CA PRO A 6 12.60 -26.99 -5.63
C PRO A 6 13.43 -28.24 -5.30
N LEU A 7 14.11 -28.22 -4.15
CA LEU A 7 14.84 -29.37 -3.61
C LEU A 7 13.86 -30.53 -3.41
N ARG A 8 13.98 -31.56 -4.25
CA ARG A 8 13.25 -32.83 -4.11
C ARG A 8 13.96 -33.69 -3.06
N ASN A 9 13.21 -34.26 -2.13
CA ASN A 9 13.70 -35.40 -1.35
C ASN A 9 13.71 -36.67 -2.23
N ASN A 10 14.48 -37.68 -1.82
CA ASN A 10 14.65 -38.99 -2.50
C ASN A 10 13.35 -39.78 -2.78
N SER A 11 12.18 -39.26 -2.38
CA SER A 11 10.85 -39.84 -2.59
C SER A 11 9.97 -39.10 -3.60
N GLY A 12 10.46 -38.03 -4.25
CA GLY A 12 9.71 -37.35 -5.33
C GLY A 12 8.50 -36.52 -4.90
N CYS A 13 8.18 -36.43 -3.61
CA CYS A 13 7.08 -35.61 -3.09
C CYS A 13 7.53 -34.15 -2.87
N LEU A 14 6.71 -33.18 -3.31
CA LEU A 14 6.94 -31.76 -3.03
C LEU A 14 6.89 -31.54 -1.52
N LYS A 15 7.92 -30.89 -0.96
CA LYS A 15 7.94 -30.51 0.46
C LYS A 15 6.72 -29.61 0.72
N GLU A 16 5.83 -30.04 1.61
CA GLU A 16 4.66 -29.26 1.99
C GLU A 16 5.14 -27.93 2.57
N ILE A 17 4.82 -26.83 1.91
CA ILE A 17 5.18 -25.49 2.39
C ILE A 17 4.25 -25.21 3.58
N ASN A 18 4.82 -25.01 4.77
CA ASN A 18 4.07 -24.55 5.92
C ASN A 18 3.38 -23.23 5.56
N LYS A 19 2.03 -23.22 5.55
CA LYS A 19 1.22 -22.03 5.25
C LYS A 19 0.69 -21.45 6.54
N THR A 20 0.88 -20.15 6.74
CA THR A 20 0.30 -19.41 7.87
C THR A 20 -0.63 -18.34 7.35
N THR A 21 -1.89 -18.37 7.78
CA THR A 21 -2.88 -17.33 7.46
C THR A 21 -2.69 -16.13 8.39
N ILE A 22 -2.30 -14.99 7.82
CA ILE A 22 -2.08 -13.76 8.59
C ILE A 22 -3.40 -13.05 8.84
N PHE A 23 -4.16 -12.78 7.79
CA PHE A 23 -5.51 -12.21 7.87
C PHE A 23 -6.50 -13.22 7.31
N LYS A 24 -7.51 -13.59 8.12
CA LYS A 24 -8.56 -14.53 7.72
C LYS A 24 -9.84 -13.74 7.50
N GLN A 25 -10.53 -13.98 6.39
CA GLN A 25 -11.84 -13.40 6.14
C GLN A 25 -12.80 -13.77 7.27
N GLU A 26 -13.59 -12.80 7.72
CA GLU A 26 -14.59 -13.05 8.76
C GLU A 26 -15.76 -13.83 8.13
N GLN A 27 -16.38 -14.70 8.91
CA GLN A 27 -17.58 -15.41 8.46
C GLN A 27 -18.69 -14.38 8.16
N PRO A 28 -19.49 -14.57 7.10
CA PRO A 28 -20.60 -13.68 6.80
C PRO A 28 -21.53 -13.55 8.02
N GLN A 29 -21.78 -12.32 8.47
CA GLN A 29 -22.80 -12.08 9.48
C GLN A 29 -24.15 -11.95 8.76
N THR A 30 -25.07 -12.90 8.99
CA THR A 30 -26.43 -12.85 8.43
C THR A 30 -27.24 -11.76 9.14
N TRP A 31 -27.45 -10.63 8.47
CA TRP A 31 -28.32 -9.55 8.99
C TRP A 31 -29.76 -9.62 8.44
N CYS A 32 -29.96 -10.24 7.28
CA CYS A 32 -31.27 -10.51 6.66
C CYS A 32 -31.10 -11.52 5.51
N CYS A 33 -32.18 -12.23 5.12
CA CYS A 33 -32.21 -13.31 4.12
C CYS A 33 -31.66 -12.97 2.71
N CYS A 34 -31.29 -11.71 2.44
CA CYS A 34 -30.89 -11.25 1.10
C CYS A 34 -29.54 -10.51 1.05
N CYS A 35 -28.78 -10.40 2.15
CA CYS A 35 -27.54 -9.62 2.17
C CYS A 35 -26.46 -10.26 3.05
N GLU A 36 -25.62 -11.11 2.45
CA GLU A 36 -24.38 -11.57 3.09
C GLU A 36 -23.30 -10.49 2.92
N LYS A 37 -22.91 -9.84 4.01
CA LYS A 37 -21.73 -8.96 4.01
C LYS A 37 -20.55 -9.75 4.59
N GLN A 38 -19.57 -10.03 3.74
CA GLN A 38 -18.34 -10.68 4.15
C GLN A 38 -17.23 -9.64 4.29
N VAL A 39 -16.74 -9.45 5.53
CA VAL A 39 -15.57 -8.62 5.79
C VAL A 39 -14.37 -9.26 5.10
N SER A 40 -13.68 -8.47 4.28
CA SER A 40 -12.52 -8.90 3.52
C SER A 40 -11.28 -8.14 3.95
N TYR A 41 -10.15 -8.85 3.95
CA TYR A 41 -8.82 -8.26 4.13
C TYR A 41 -8.11 -8.26 2.77
N ARG A 42 -7.74 -7.09 2.30
CA ARG A 42 -7.21 -6.87 0.94
C ARG A 42 -5.99 -5.96 0.98
N ILE A 43 -5.25 -5.95 -0.13
CA ILE A 43 -4.11 -5.07 -0.35
C ILE A 43 -3.03 -5.27 0.74
N PRO A 44 -2.35 -6.43 0.72
CA PRO A 44 -1.38 -6.77 1.73
C PRO A 44 -0.12 -5.92 1.58
N ALA A 45 0.46 -5.57 2.72
CA ALA A 45 1.80 -5.01 2.81
C ALA A 45 2.58 -5.72 3.91
N LEU A 46 3.90 -5.85 3.75
CA LEU A 46 4.74 -6.57 4.70
C LEU A 46 6.10 -5.90 4.79
N VAL A 47 6.57 -5.66 6.01
CA VAL A 47 7.95 -5.23 6.27
C VAL A 47 8.54 -6.08 7.37
N TYR A 48 9.83 -6.38 7.24
CA TYR A 48 10.63 -7.04 8.28
C TYR A 48 11.65 -6.07 8.84
N LEU A 49 11.60 -5.87 10.15
CA LEU A 49 12.53 -5.03 10.89
C LEU A 49 13.60 -5.92 11.49
N ASN A 50 14.76 -5.99 10.84
CA ASN A 50 15.85 -6.89 11.26
C ASN A 50 16.37 -6.55 12.68
N VAL A 51 16.43 -5.26 13.04
CA VAL A 51 16.89 -4.84 14.37
C VAL A 51 15.99 -5.41 15.48
N ASP A 52 14.68 -5.46 15.22
CA ASP A 52 13.67 -5.94 16.17
C ASP A 52 13.27 -7.39 15.97
N GLN A 53 13.83 -8.06 14.95
CA GLN A 53 13.44 -9.40 14.51
C GLN A 53 11.92 -9.54 14.34
N THR A 54 11.27 -8.49 13.83
CA THR A 54 9.80 -8.36 13.82
C THR A 54 9.26 -8.17 12.40
N PHE A 55 8.28 -8.98 12.02
CA PHE A 55 7.42 -8.77 10.86
C PHE A 55 6.22 -7.90 11.23
N LEU A 56 5.87 -6.98 10.34
CA LEU A 56 4.66 -6.16 10.42
C LEU A 56 3.89 -6.36 9.13
N ALA A 57 2.76 -7.06 9.23
CA ALA A 57 1.87 -7.33 8.11
C ALA A 57 0.67 -6.40 8.18
N PHE A 58 0.39 -5.69 7.10
CA PHE A 58 -0.71 -4.75 6.99
C PHE A 58 -1.73 -5.22 5.96
N ALA A 59 -2.99 -4.80 6.14
CA ALA A 59 -4.05 -5.00 5.16
C ALA A 59 -5.15 -3.94 5.33
N GLU A 60 -5.89 -3.67 4.27
CA GLU A 60 -7.17 -2.98 4.37
C GLU A 60 -8.23 -3.92 4.93
N LYS A 61 -8.99 -3.46 5.92
CA LYS A 61 -10.27 -4.08 6.31
C LYS A 61 -11.39 -3.44 5.51
N ARG A 62 -12.14 -4.27 4.78
CA ARG A 62 -13.24 -3.85 3.90
C ARG A 62 -14.55 -4.52 4.30
N LYS A 63 -15.68 -3.81 4.20
CA LYS A 63 -17.03 -4.39 4.44
C LYS A 63 -17.44 -5.43 3.41
N THR A 64 -16.91 -5.30 2.20
CA THR A 64 -17.14 -6.18 1.05
C THR A 64 -15.86 -6.24 0.21
N LEU A 65 -15.90 -6.92 -0.94
CA LEU A 65 -14.76 -6.94 -1.88
C LEU A 65 -14.49 -5.58 -2.56
N SER A 66 -15.46 -4.66 -2.58
CA SER A 66 -15.36 -3.37 -3.27
C SER A 66 -14.32 -2.44 -2.62
N ASP A 67 -13.50 -1.79 -3.44
CA ASP A 67 -12.50 -0.78 -3.01
C ASP A 67 -13.15 0.38 -2.24
N THR A 68 -14.34 0.81 -2.67
CA THR A 68 -15.09 1.87 -1.97
C THR A 68 -15.61 1.48 -0.59
N ASN A 69 -15.48 0.20 -0.22
CA ASN A 69 -15.89 -0.33 1.07
C ASN A 69 -14.70 -0.61 2.00
N ALA A 70 -13.49 -0.17 1.64
CA ALA A 70 -12.40 -0.06 2.61
C ALA A 70 -12.77 0.91 3.74
N GLU A 71 -12.34 0.59 4.96
CA GLU A 71 -12.61 1.39 6.15
C GLU A 71 -11.31 1.85 6.80
N VAL A 72 -10.49 0.89 7.23
CA VAL A 72 -9.33 1.10 8.09
C VAL A 72 -8.19 0.19 7.68
N LEU A 73 -6.97 0.57 8.07
CA LEU A 73 -5.80 -0.30 7.98
C LEU A 73 -5.66 -1.15 9.24
N MET A 74 -5.25 -2.39 9.04
CA MET A 74 -5.03 -3.39 10.06
C MET A 74 -3.57 -3.78 10.10
N LEU A 75 -3.05 -4.10 11.28
CA LEU A 75 -1.71 -4.61 11.51
C LEU A 75 -1.76 -5.96 12.23
N ARG A 76 -0.91 -6.90 11.82
CA ARG A 76 -0.52 -8.06 12.60
C ARG A 76 0.99 -8.08 12.74
N ARG A 77 1.48 -8.25 13.97
CA ARG A 77 2.91 -8.34 14.25
C ARG A 77 3.30 -9.81 14.38
N GLY A 78 4.53 -10.14 13.99
CA GLY A 78 5.08 -11.48 14.14
C GLY A 78 6.55 -11.42 14.50
N THR A 79 7.00 -12.27 15.43
CA THR A 79 8.39 -12.32 15.87
C THR A 79 9.09 -13.49 15.18
N TRP A 80 10.24 -13.23 14.56
CA TRP A 80 11.11 -14.28 14.02
C TRP A 80 11.74 -15.07 15.16
N LYS A 81 11.53 -16.39 15.19
CA LYS A 81 12.00 -17.25 16.30
C LYS A 81 13.24 -18.07 15.96
N ASP A 82 13.25 -18.69 14.78
CA ASP A 82 14.35 -19.59 14.39
C ASP A 82 14.64 -19.51 12.89
N ALA A 83 15.89 -19.20 12.57
CA ALA A 83 16.40 -19.17 11.21
C ALA A 83 16.47 -20.55 10.54
N LYS A 84 16.60 -21.64 11.32
CA LYS A 84 16.67 -23.02 10.81
C LYS A 84 15.30 -23.54 10.37
N ASN A 85 14.26 -23.19 11.13
CA ASN A 85 12.89 -23.67 10.87
C ASN A 85 12.02 -22.64 10.13
N GLN A 86 12.55 -21.43 9.90
CA GLN A 86 11.85 -20.32 9.23
C GLN A 86 10.51 -20.01 9.90
N GLU A 87 10.50 -20.01 11.23
CA GLU A 87 9.28 -19.90 12.03
C GLU A 87 9.04 -18.48 12.51
N VAL A 88 7.80 -18.00 12.30
CA VAL A 88 7.31 -16.71 12.78
C VAL A 88 6.16 -16.96 13.76
N GLU A 89 6.34 -16.49 15.00
CA GLU A 89 5.25 -16.45 15.98
C GLU A 89 4.45 -15.17 15.77
N TRP A 90 3.23 -15.30 15.24
CA TRP A 90 2.34 -14.16 15.02
C TRP A 90 1.49 -13.87 16.25
N ASP A 91 1.27 -12.58 16.52
CA ASP A 91 0.34 -12.13 17.56
C ASP A 91 -1.04 -12.79 17.33
N SER A 92 -1.72 -13.12 18.42
CA SER A 92 -3.00 -13.85 18.38
C SER A 92 -4.12 -13.07 17.71
N GLY A 93 -4.04 -11.73 17.72
CA GLY A 93 -5.01 -10.82 17.12
C GLY A 93 -4.40 -9.82 16.14
N HIS A 94 -5.28 -9.04 15.51
CA HIS A 94 -4.93 -7.93 14.63
C HIS A 94 -5.25 -6.60 15.34
N GLN A 95 -4.40 -5.61 15.15
CA GLN A 95 -4.58 -4.24 15.62
C GLN A 95 -5.24 -3.39 14.55
N VAL A 96 -6.27 -2.61 14.91
CA VAL A 96 -6.77 -1.53 14.07
C VAL A 96 -5.84 -0.33 14.20
N LEU A 97 -5.34 0.20 13.08
CA LEU A 97 -4.51 1.41 13.07
C LEU A 97 -5.41 2.65 13.11
N SER A 98 -6.01 2.92 14.27
CA SER A 98 -6.97 4.01 14.45
C SER A 98 -6.40 5.40 14.16
N SER A 99 -5.08 5.58 14.33
CA SER A 99 -4.43 6.85 14.04
C SER A 99 -4.15 7.08 12.55
N ALA A 100 -4.18 6.04 11.72
CA ALA A 100 -3.92 6.07 10.28
C ALA A 100 -5.22 6.36 9.49
N CYS A 101 -5.87 7.49 9.79
CA CYS A 101 -7.09 7.91 9.12
C CYS A 101 -7.28 9.43 9.12
N LEU A 102 -8.12 9.90 8.20
CA LEU A 102 -8.68 11.24 8.21
C LEU A 102 -10.21 11.18 8.41
N PRO A 103 -10.83 12.19 9.04
CA PRO A 103 -12.28 12.23 9.22
C PRO A 103 -13.03 12.10 7.89
N ASN A 104 -14.04 11.23 7.82
CA ASN A 104 -14.84 10.96 6.61
C ASN A 104 -14.05 10.45 5.39
N HIS A 105 -12.88 9.84 5.61
CA HIS A 105 -12.09 9.17 4.59
C HIS A 105 -11.96 7.68 4.90
N ARG A 106 -11.69 6.90 3.86
CA ARG A 106 -11.20 5.52 3.98
C ARG A 106 -9.71 5.49 3.75
N SER A 107 -9.00 4.72 4.58
CA SER A 107 -7.55 4.53 4.45
C SER A 107 -7.24 3.27 3.63
N MET A 108 -6.38 3.40 2.63
CA MET A 108 -6.16 2.40 1.60
C MET A 108 -4.68 2.35 1.18
N ASN A 109 -4.30 1.26 0.51
CA ASN A 109 -2.97 1.02 -0.05
C ASN A 109 -1.82 1.21 0.95
N PRO A 110 -1.72 0.37 2.00
CA PRO A 110 -0.59 0.45 2.92
C PRO A 110 0.75 0.24 2.22
N CYS A 111 1.72 1.10 2.52
CA CYS A 111 3.07 1.08 1.97
C CYS A 111 4.09 1.43 3.08
N PRO A 112 4.53 0.44 3.88
CA PRO A 112 5.54 0.65 4.91
C PRO A 112 6.93 0.92 4.30
N VAL A 113 7.68 1.83 4.93
CA VAL A 113 9.09 2.15 4.63
C VAL A 113 9.85 2.30 5.95
N TYR A 114 10.96 1.58 6.10
CA TYR A 114 11.79 1.68 7.29
C TYR A 114 13.04 2.52 7.01
N GLU A 115 13.17 3.63 7.74
CA GLU A 115 14.35 4.48 7.73
C GLU A 115 15.33 3.95 8.80
N ARG A 116 16.51 3.50 8.35
CA ARG A 116 17.43 2.70 9.18
C ARG A 116 18.23 3.54 10.18
N GLU A 117 18.47 4.82 9.92
CA GLU A 117 19.33 5.67 10.76
C GLU A 117 18.61 6.12 12.02
N SER A 118 17.43 6.72 11.85
CA SER A 118 16.50 7.14 12.91
C SER A 118 15.70 5.98 13.49
N LYS A 119 15.72 4.80 12.85
CA LYS A 119 14.93 3.61 13.21
C LYS A 119 13.42 3.89 13.22
N THR A 120 12.98 4.74 12.30
CA THR A 120 11.58 5.13 12.17
C THR A 120 10.92 4.30 11.08
N LEU A 121 9.82 3.64 11.42
CA LEU A 121 8.93 3.04 10.45
C LEU A 121 7.88 4.08 10.04
N PHE A 122 7.85 4.41 8.75
CA PHE A 122 6.77 5.15 8.14
C PHE A 122 5.78 4.15 7.54
N LEU A 123 4.49 4.36 7.76
CA LEU A 123 3.43 3.68 7.00
C LEU A 123 2.76 4.74 6.14
N PHE A 124 3.10 4.77 4.85
CA PHE A 124 2.41 5.58 3.87
C PHE A 124 1.11 4.90 3.43
N PHE A 125 0.09 5.68 3.13
CA PHE A 125 -1.20 5.23 2.64
C PHE A 125 -1.93 6.39 1.95
N VAL A 126 -3.06 6.08 1.31
CA VAL A 126 -3.98 7.11 0.83
C VAL A 126 -5.25 7.17 1.64
N CYS A 127 -5.71 8.40 1.90
CA CYS A 127 -7.06 8.66 2.39
C CYS A 127 -7.93 9.16 1.25
N VAL A 128 -9.05 8.49 0.99
CA VAL A 128 -10.04 8.91 -0.03
C VAL A 128 -11.38 9.19 0.65
N PRO A 129 -12.10 10.28 0.34
CA PRO A 129 -13.42 10.52 0.92
C PRO A 129 -14.35 9.33 0.73
N THR A 130 -15.09 8.93 1.78
CA THR A 130 -15.86 7.66 1.79
C THR A 130 -16.84 7.53 0.62
N ARG A 131 -17.39 8.63 0.13
CA ARG A 131 -18.42 8.66 -0.93
C ARG A 131 -17.87 8.86 -2.35
N VAL A 132 -16.56 9.02 -2.50
CA VAL A 132 -15.91 9.27 -3.79
C VAL A 132 -15.34 7.96 -4.32
N SER A 133 -15.62 7.59 -5.57
CA SER A 133 -15.02 6.42 -6.22
C SER A 133 -13.83 6.83 -7.12
N GLU A 134 -13.04 5.86 -7.55
CA GLU A 134 -12.03 6.08 -8.61
C GLU A 134 -12.69 6.63 -9.88
N TYR A 135 -13.79 5.99 -10.30
CA TYR A 135 -14.60 6.41 -11.44
C TYR A 135 -15.03 7.88 -11.35
N GLU A 136 -15.51 8.34 -10.18
CA GLU A 136 -15.93 9.72 -10.02
C GLU A 136 -14.77 10.72 -10.16
N GLN A 137 -13.58 10.38 -9.65
CA GLN A 137 -12.38 11.21 -9.81
C GLN A 137 -11.93 11.31 -11.26
N ILE A 138 -12.00 10.20 -12.01
CA ILE A 138 -11.69 10.15 -13.45
C ILE A 138 -12.71 10.97 -14.25
N ARG A 139 -14.00 10.69 -14.04
CA ARG A 139 -15.10 11.36 -14.74
C ARG A 139 -15.13 12.87 -14.50
N THR A 140 -14.65 13.34 -13.34
CA THR A 140 -14.59 14.77 -13.02
C THR A 140 -13.22 15.41 -13.23
N ASN A 141 -12.22 14.63 -13.68
CA ASN A 141 -10.81 15.01 -13.72
C ASN A 141 -10.36 15.73 -12.43
N LYS A 142 -10.78 15.20 -11.27
CA LYS A 142 -10.55 15.81 -9.98
C LYS A 142 -10.07 14.78 -8.99
N SER A 143 -8.77 14.83 -8.70
CA SER A 143 -8.21 14.07 -7.61
C SER A 143 -8.77 14.50 -6.26
N GLN A 144 -9.11 13.52 -5.43
CA GLN A 144 -9.57 13.73 -4.05
C GLN A 144 -8.84 12.82 -3.05
N GLY A 145 -7.84 12.06 -3.51
CA GLY A 145 -6.95 11.30 -2.64
C GLY A 145 -6.07 12.23 -1.80
N ARG A 146 -5.71 11.77 -0.61
CA ARG A 146 -4.76 12.42 0.29
C ARG A 146 -3.56 11.51 0.49
N LEU A 147 -2.35 12.03 0.31
CA LEU A 147 -1.12 11.33 0.64
C LEU A 147 -0.88 11.47 2.14
N CYS A 148 -0.88 10.35 2.85
CA CYS A 148 -0.76 10.37 4.30
C CYS A 148 0.30 9.40 4.79
N TYR A 149 0.86 9.68 5.97
CA TYR A 149 1.59 8.67 6.74
C TYR A 149 1.30 8.75 8.24
N VAL A 150 1.62 7.65 8.91
CA VAL A 150 1.87 7.58 10.37
C VAL A 150 3.25 6.97 10.61
N THR A 151 3.87 7.29 11.74
CA THR A 151 5.19 6.75 12.11
C THR A 151 5.14 5.90 13.37
N SER A 152 6.05 4.94 13.47
CA SER A 152 6.32 4.15 14.67
C SER A 152 7.83 4.06 14.90
N THR A 153 8.24 4.26 16.16
CA THR A 153 9.65 4.13 16.61
C THR A 153 9.84 2.96 17.58
N ASP A 154 8.82 2.10 17.74
CA ASP A 154 8.78 1.00 18.71
C ASP A 154 8.37 -0.33 18.07
N ALA A 155 8.76 -0.53 16.81
CA ALA A 155 8.49 -1.72 16.00
C ALA A 155 6.98 -2.00 15.85
N GLY A 156 6.23 -0.96 15.52
CA GLY A 156 4.81 -1.02 15.16
C GLY A 156 3.87 -1.24 16.36
N LYS A 157 4.32 -1.03 17.60
CA LYS A 157 3.46 -1.17 18.79
C LYS A 157 2.56 0.05 18.95
N THR A 158 3.13 1.23 18.79
CA THR A 158 2.42 2.52 18.81
C THR A 158 2.68 3.30 17.54
N TRP A 159 1.74 4.19 17.22
CA TRP A 159 1.72 4.95 15.97
C TRP A 159 1.40 6.41 16.27
N SER A 160 2.06 7.33 15.56
CA SER A 160 1.77 8.76 15.61
C SER A 160 0.37 9.08 15.07
N HIS A 161 -0.04 10.34 15.21
CA HIS A 161 -1.16 10.88 14.44
C HIS A 161 -0.84 10.93 12.95
N THR A 162 -1.89 10.89 12.12
CA THR A 162 -1.78 11.02 10.65
C THR A 162 -1.24 12.40 10.28
N ILE A 163 -0.24 12.42 9.41
CA ILE A 163 0.24 13.60 8.70
C ILE A 163 -0.30 13.56 7.27
N ASP A 164 -0.94 14.64 6.81
CA ASP A 164 -1.40 14.82 5.43
C ASP A 164 -0.37 15.65 4.66
N LEU A 165 0.32 15.01 3.73
CA LEU A 165 1.38 15.58 2.90
C LEU A 165 0.88 16.20 1.60
N THR A 166 -0.43 16.11 1.31
CA THR A 166 -0.97 16.40 -0.03
C THR A 166 -0.64 17.82 -0.49
N ALA A 167 -0.78 18.81 0.39
CA ALA A 167 -0.51 20.19 0.04
C ALA A 167 0.99 20.47 -0.14
N ASP A 168 1.83 19.93 0.74
CA ASP A 168 3.25 20.25 0.81
C ASP A 168 4.08 19.50 -0.24
N VAL A 169 3.64 18.29 -0.61
CA VAL A 169 4.38 17.40 -1.52
C VAL A 169 3.82 17.45 -2.93
N ILE A 170 2.50 17.27 -3.09
CA ILE A 170 1.86 17.21 -4.42
C ILE A 170 1.48 18.62 -4.88
N GLY A 171 0.87 19.41 -4.00
CA GLY A 171 0.53 20.80 -4.24
C GLY A 171 -0.24 21.02 -5.54
N GLU A 172 0.28 21.92 -6.38
CA GLU A 172 -0.35 22.30 -7.66
C GLU A 172 -0.38 21.17 -8.69
N GLN A 173 0.55 20.19 -8.62
CA GLN A 173 0.57 19.04 -9.55
C GLN A 173 -0.71 18.20 -9.45
N MET A 174 -1.41 18.27 -8.33
CA MET A 174 -2.70 17.61 -8.10
C MET A 174 -3.75 17.98 -9.16
N LYS A 175 -3.65 19.16 -9.79
CA LYS A 175 -4.57 19.63 -10.84
C LYS A 175 -4.40 18.87 -12.16
N GLU A 176 -3.26 18.22 -12.36
CA GLU A 176 -2.98 17.39 -13.53
C GLU A 176 -3.42 15.93 -13.33
N TRP A 177 -3.84 15.57 -12.11
CA TRP A 177 -4.16 14.21 -11.73
C TRP A 177 -5.67 14.02 -11.55
N ALA A 178 -6.14 12.85 -11.95
CA ALA A 178 -7.42 12.29 -11.51
C ALA A 178 -7.11 11.42 -10.25
N PRO A 179 -7.43 10.12 -10.12
CA PRO A 179 -6.99 9.40 -8.91
C PRO A 179 -5.46 9.20 -8.88
N PHE A 180 -4.88 9.27 -7.69
CA PHE A 180 -3.51 8.83 -7.41
C PHE A 180 -3.51 7.94 -6.18
N ALA A 181 -2.51 7.07 -6.07
CA ALA A 181 -2.21 6.38 -4.83
C ALA A 181 -0.73 6.02 -4.69
N VAL A 182 -0.33 5.69 -3.47
CA VAL A 182 0.90 4.93 -3.26
C VAL A 182 0.72 3.51 -3.82
N GLY A 183 1.77 2.95 -4.39
CA GLY A 183 1.83 1.58 -4.85
C GLY A 183 1.83 0.65 -3.64
N PRO A 184 0.74 -0.10 -3.40
CA PRO A 184 0.61 -0.90 -2.19
C PRO A 184 1.66 -2.03 -2.15
N GLY A 185 2.08 -2.40 -0.95
CA GLY A 185 3.08 -3.44 -0.75
C GLY A 185 4.17 -2.96 0.19
N HIS A 186 5.22 -2.35 -0.34
CA HIS A 186 6.27 -1.73 0.46
C HIS A 186 7.03 -0.67 -0.36
N GLY A 187 7.58 0.30 0.35
CA GLY A 187 8.69 1.11 -0.14
C GLY A 187 9.99 0.63 0.49
N PHE A 188 11.08 1.32 0.21
CA PHE A 188 12.39 0.92 0.70
C PHE A 188 13.34 2.12 0.84
N GLN A 189 14.42 1.92 1.61
CA GLN A 189 15.51 2.88 1.68
C GLN A 189 16.69 2.36 0.85
N MET A 190 17.12 3.15 -0.13
CA MET A 190 18.27 2.89 -0.97
C MET A 190 19.58 2.82 -0.15
N LYS A 191 20.66 2.29 -0.74
CA LYS A 191 22.00 2.32 -0.15
C LYS A 191 22.50 3.75 0.09
N SER A 192 22.06 4.70 -0.75
CA SER A 192 22.35 6.13 -0.58
C SER A 192 21.65 6.79 0.62
N GLY A 193 20.70 6.12 1.25
CA GLY A 193 19.88 6.68 2.33
C GLY A 193 18.53 7.23 1.86
N ARG A 194 18.32 7.43 0.55
CA ARG A 194 17.05 7.91 -0.02
C ARG A 194 15.90 6.93 0.29
N LEU A 195 14.80 7.44 0.84
CA LEU A 195 13.54 6.72 0.95
C LEU A 195 12.81 6.77 -0.38
N ILE A 196 12.26 5.64 -0.82
CA ILE A 196 11.45 5.51 -2.03
C ILE A 196 10.09 4.91 -1.68
N ILE A 197 9.04 5.60 -2.09
CA ILE A 197 7.64 5.19 -1.95
C ILE A 197 7.07 5.07 -3.37
N PRO A 198 6.84 3.85 -3.89
CA PRO A 198 6.19 3.66 -5.17
C PRO A 198 4.82 4.35 -5.19
N ALA A 199 4.42 4.90 -6.33
CA ALA A 199 3.15 5.59 -6.48
C ALA A 199 2.68 5.55 -7.94
N TYR A 200 1.44 5.96 -8.18
CA TYR A 200 0.92 6.20 -9.52
C TYR A 200 -0.12 7.31 -9.50
N ALA A 201 -0.31 7.95 -10.65
CA ALA A 201 -1.37 8.92 -10.86
C ALA A 201 -2.00 8.73 -12.25
N TYR A 202 -3.32 8.81 -12.31
CA TYR A 202 -4.06 8.90 -13.57
C TYR A 202 -4.00 10.33 -14.08
N ARG A 203 -3.72 10.49 -15.38
CA ARG A 203 -3.70 11.79 -16.05
C ARG A 203 -4.61 11.75 -17.27
N TYR A 204 -5.20 12.89 -17.60
CA TYR A 204 -5.89 13.05 -18.87
C TYR A 204 -4.86 13.05 -20.00
N THR A 205 -4.98 12.09 -20.92
CA THR A 205 -4.06 11.95 -22.06
C THR A 205 -4.74 12.23 -23.39
N GLY A 206 -6.09 12.25 -23.43
CA GLY A 206 -6.88 12.54 -24.63
C GLY A 206 -6.55 11.60 -25.79
N LYS A 207 -7.30 10.51 -25.98
CA LYS A 207 -7.06 9.62 -27.12
C LYS A 207 -7.64 10.23 -28.42
N PRO A 208 -6.83 10.41 -29.49
CA PRO A 208 -7.29 11.02 -30.75
C PRO A 208 -8.50 10.30 -31.38
N ASP A 209 -8.57 8.98 -31.22
CA ASP A 209 -9.64 8.13 -31.78
C ASP A 209 -10.86 7.98 -30.86
N CYS A 210 -10.98 8.80 -29.81
CA CYS A 210 -12.17 8.80 -28.96
C CYS A 210 -13.33 9.53 -29.65
N ILE A 211 -14.00 8.85 -30.59
CA ILE A 211 -15.16 9.35 -31.36
C ILE A 211 -16.43 9.43 -30.49
N SER A 212 -16.41 8.82 -29.30
CA SER A 212 -17.44 9.01 -28.29
C SER A 212 -17.38 10.44 -27.78
N CYS A 213 -18.43 11.23 -28.05
CA CYS A 213 -18.66 12.60 -27.57
C CYS A 213 -18.68 12.73 -26.03
N CYS A 214 -18.39 11.65 -25.29
CA CYS A 214 -18.16 11.65 -23.86
C CYS A 214 -16.67 11.89 -23.58
N CYS A 215 -16.24 13.15 -23.64
CA CYS A 215 -14.87 13.64 -23.35
C CYS A 215 -14.36 13.34 -21.93
N LEU A 216 -15.09 12.53 -21.14
CA LEU A 216 -14.86 12.17 -19.74
C LEU A 216 -14.97 10.65 -19.53
N SER A 217 -14.83 9.85 -20.59
CA SER A 217 -14.77 8.39 -20.52
C SER A 217 -13.38 7.92 -20.07
N PHE A 218 -13.32 6.78 -19.38
CA PHE A 218 -12.09 6.17 -18.83
C PHE A 218 -10.98 6.01 -19.89
N CYS A 219 -11.34 5.88 -21.16
CA CYS A 219 -10.40 5.75 -22.28
C CYS A 219 -9.50 6.97 -22.52
N CYS A 220 -9.88 8.15 -22.03
CA CYS A 220 -9.09 9.38 -22.14
C CYS A 220 -8.11 9.61 -20.99
N PHE A 221 -8.07 8.70 -20.02
CA PHE A 221 -7.18 8.74 -18.88
C PHE A 221 -6.20 7.59 -18.93
N THR A 222 -4.97 7.85 -18.51
CA THR A 222 -3.91 6.84 -18.48
C THR A 222 -3.19 6.95 -17.14
N PRO A 223 -3.02 5.84 -16.40
CA PRO A 223 -2.21 5.82 -15.20
C PRO A 223 -0.72 5.79 -15.58
N TYR A 224 0.08 6.48 -14.79
CA TYR A 224 1.53 6.43 -14.85
C TYR A 224 2.11 6.23 -13.46
N ALA A 225 3.01 5.26 -13.33
CA ALA A 225 3.82 5.06 -12.15
C ALA A 225 4.81 6.22 -11.96
N LEU A 226 5.07 6.54 -10.70
CA LEU A 226 6.04 7.52 -10.23
C LEU A 226 6.54 7.07 -8.84
N ALA A 227 7.38 7.87 -8.20
CA ALA A 227 7.75 7.66 -6.80
C ALA A 227 7.65 8.95 -6.01
N PHE A 228 7.20 8.87 -4.77
CA PHE A 228 7.60 9.86 -3.77
C PHE A 228 8.95 9.43 -3.19
N TYR A 229 9.77 10.40 -2.79
CA TYR A 229 11.06 10.13 -2.19
C TYR A 229 11.42 11.16 -1.13
N SER A 230 12.32 10.80 -0.22
CA SER A 230 12.93 11.72 0.74
C SER A 230 14.43 11.45 0.81
N ASP A 231 15.21 12.52 0.83
CA ASP A 231 16.68 12.51 0.96
C ASP A 231 17.16 12.90 2.37
N ASP A 232 16.23 13.19 3.28
CA ASP A 232 16.48 13.77 4.60
C ASP A 232 15.79 12.96 5.71
N GLN A 233 15.90 11.63 5.63
CA GLN A 233 15.37 10.68 6.63
C GLN A 233 13.84 10.78 6.85
N GLY A 234 13.09 11.20 5.83
CA GLY A 234 11.63 11.35 5.90
C GLY A 234 11.18 12.66 6.58
N ILE A 235 12.05 13.67 6.67
CA ILE A 235 11.66 15.01 7.13
C ILE A 235 10.84 15.73 6.05
N LYS A 236 11.25 15.59 4.79
CA LYS A 236 10.55 16.14 3.63
C LYS A 236 10.48 15.15 2.49
N GLU A 237 9.28 14.90 2.02
CA GLU A 237 9.01 14.15 0.81
C GLU A 237 8.95 15.04 -0.42
N SER A 238 9.24 14.45 -1.57
CA SER A 238 9.23 15.09 -2.89
C SER A 238 8.62 14.15 -3.91
N VAL A 239 8.02 14.72 -4.96
CA VAL A 239 7.46 13.96 -6.09
C VAL A 239 8.55 13.74 -7.13
N GLY A 240 8.78 12.48 -7.49
CA GLY A 240 9.65 12.09 -8.59
C GLY A 240 8.96 12.23 -9.95
N ASN A 241 9.76 12.17 -11.01
CA ASN A 241 9.23 12.16 -12.37
C ASN A 241 8.42 10.89 -12.64
N GLN A 242 7.37 11.03 -13.45
CA GLN A 242 6.61 9.88 -13.92
C GLN A 242 7.43 8.99 -14.87
N ILE A 243 7.08 7.72 -14.94
CA ILE A 243 7.58 6.79 -15.94
C ILE A 243 6.79 7.00 -17.24
N ASN A 244 7.48 7.11 -18.37
CA ASN A 244 6.88 7.35 -19.69
C ASN A 244 6.29 6.07 -20.33
N VAL A 245 5.63 5.24 -19.52
CA VAL A 245 4.95 4.00 -19.93
C VAL A 245 3.67 3.90 -19.11
N GLU A 246 2.55 3.60 -19.77
CA GLU A 246 1.27 3.34 -19.09
C GLU A 246 1.47 2.26 -18.01
N SER A 247 1.18 2.63 -16.76
CA SER A 247 1.48 1.83 -15.58
C SER A 247 0.66 2.30 -14.38
N CYS A 248 0.23 1.37 -13.53
CA CYS A 248 -0.60 1.67 -12.36
C CYS A 248 0.15 1.27 -11.08
N GLU A 249 -0.46 0.47 -10.21
CA GLU A 249 0.20 -0.11 -9.03
C GLU A 249 1.57 -0.70 -9.41
N CYS A 250 2.60 -0.27 -8.70
CA CYS A 250 3.97 -0.63 -8.98
C CYS A 250 4.73 -0.93 -7.69
N GLN A 251 5.87 -1.61 -7.83
CA GLN A 251 6.87 -1.82 -6.79
C GLN A 251 8.23 -1.40 -7.35
N MET A 252 9.13 -0.99 -6.46
CA MET A 252 10.47 -0.55 -6.85
C MET A 252 11.50 -1.28 -5.99
N ALA A 253 12.66 -1.54 -6.58
CA ALA A 253 13.80 -2.13 -5.91
C ALA A 253 15.08 -1.50 -6.46
N GLU A 254 16.08 -1.36 -5.60
CA GLU A 254 17.43 -0.97 -6.01
C GLU A 254 18.20 -2.20 -6.47
N ILE A 255 18.65 -2.17 -7.71
CA ILE A 255 19.60 -3.15 -8.26
C ILE A 255 20.98 -2.56 -8.05
N ILE A 256 21.80 -3.24 -7.27
CA ILE A 256 23.19 -2.87 -7.02
C ILE A 256 24.03 -3.86 -7.82
N ASP A 257 24.77 -3.37 -8.81
CA ASP A 257 25.82 -4.16 -9.44
C ASP A 257 26.91 -4.42 -8.39
N GLU A 258 27.27 -5.70 -8.22
CA GLU A 258 28.34 -6.13 -7.29
C GLU A 258 29.71 -5.57 -7.66
#